data_AF-A0A660TMP2-F1
#
_entry.id   AF-A0A660TMP2-F1
#
_cell.length_a   1.000
_cell.length_b   1.000
_cell.length_c   1.000
_cell.angle_alpha   90.00
_cell.angle_beta   90.00
_cell.angle_gamma   90.00
#
_symmetry.space_group_name_H-M   'P 1'
#
loop_
_entity.id
_entity.type
_entity.pdbx_description
1 polymer ?
#
loop_
_entity_poly.entity_id
_entity_poly.type
_entity_poly.pdbx_seq_one_letter_code
_entity_poly.pdbx_strand_id
1 'polypeptide(L)'
;PDYVPPNQPFTISWTLKDQRAFPDSFEILELTNPVVHNDDAEELNNLWELNGFVRSSGNSHSGNYSYKANNSNNSVFYMKTKYPYEVQPGDSFIFWVWYNIEENYDAAVAEISENGREWFVLANNENDYARFSGNSSGWIRKAYSLENWVGKSVYFRFRYNTDSYYLGSGFYVDDIYPVSEWNDTIIAHGITSYSYTIPGKSGGEYVYRVRGYNSVTQDPDWGGWKKIVFTSHIADYRDVDNSFKINIRGEKLILKGKNKCITIFDITGKKICKFQLNGIKILKLKNSGIYFVKENKTNRVFKIWIVK
;
A
#
# COMPACT_ATOMS: atom_id res chain seq x y z
N PRO A 1 -9.59 -4.76 1.86
CA PRO A 1 -9.79 -4.21 3.24
C PRO A 1 -10.83 -5.04 3.99
N ASP A 2 -10.66 -5.20 5.30
CA ASP A 2 -11.74 -5.68 6.17
C ASP A 2 -12.59 -4.48 6.62
N TYR A 3 -13.89 -4.67 6.79
CA TYR A 3 -14.80 -3.61 7.22
C TYR A 3 -15.40 -3.94 8.58
N VAL A 4 -15.35 -2.98 9.49
CA VAL A 4 -15.73 -3.11 10.90
C VAL A 4 -16.70 -1.99 11.26
N PRO A 5 -17.71 -2.24 12.09
CA PRO A 5 -18.51 -1.16 12.68
C PRO A 5 -17.66 -0.17 13.48
N PRO A 6 -17.99 1.14 13.47
CA PRO A 6 -17.36 2.08 14.39
C PRO A 6 -17.61 1.65 15.83
N ASN A 7 -16.60 1.87 16.68
CA ASN A 7 -16.61 1.60 18.11
C ASN A 7 -16.79 0.12 18.50
N GLN A 8 -16.70 -0.82 17.55
CA GLN A 8 -16.69 -2.25 17.84
C GLN A 8 -15.28 -2.82 17.79
N PRO A 9 -14.89 -3.70 18.73
CA PRO A 9 -13.57 -4.30 18.72
C PRO A 9 -13.37 -5.18 17.48
N PHE A 10 -12.11 -5.29 17.03
CA PHE A 10 -11.73 -6.16 15.92
C PHE A 10 -10.46 -6.92 16.21
N THR A 11 -10.49 -8.24 16.04
CA THR A 11 -9.31 -9.08 16.24
C THR A 11 -8.56 -9.24 14.92
N ILE A 12 -7.32 -8.78 14.89
CA ILE A 12 -6.35 -9.16 13.87
C ILE A 12 -5.60 -10.41 14.33
N SER A 13 -5.23 -11.26 13.38
CA SER A 13 -4.33 -12.40 13.58
C SER A 13 -3.28 -12.44 12.48
N TRP A 14 -2.14 -13.05 12.77
CA TRP A 14 -1.03 -13.15 11.84
C TRP A 14 -0.35 -14.51 11.94
N THR A 15 0.39 -14.85 10.89
CA THR A 15 1.22 -16.05 10.81
C THR A 15 2.64 -15.66 10.42
N LEU A 16 3.61 -16.49 10.79
CA LEU A 16 4.99 -16.28 10.37
C LEU A 16 5.17 -16.71 8.92
N LYS A 17 5.80 -15.84 8.11
CA LYS A 17 6.27 -16.21 6.77
C LYS A 17 7.48 -17.16 6.85
N ASP A 18 8.45 -16.86 7.72
CA ASP A 18 9.53 -17.79 8.07
C ASP A 18 9.28 -18.38 9.46
N GLN A 19 9.04 -19.69 9.52
CA GLN A 19 8.79 -20.42 10.76
C GLN A 19 10.03 -20.48 11.67
N ARG A 20 11.22 -20.12 11.17
CA ARG A 20 12.47 -20.06 11.94
C ARG A 20 12.74 -18.70 12.56
N ALA A 21 11.83 -17.73 12.41
CA ALA A 21 12.00 -16.40 12.99
C ALA A 21 11.88 -16.40 14.53
N PHE A 22 11.18 -17.38 15.11
CA PHE A 22 11.00 -17.58 16.56
C PHE A 22 10.85 -16.28 17.38
N PRO A 23 9.85 -15.42 17.09
CA PRO A 23 9.68 -14.19 17.85
C PRO A 23 9.21 -14.48 19.29
N ASP A 24 9.85 -13.81 20.25
CA ASP A 24 9.50 -13.79 21.67
C ASP A 24 8.29 -12.88 21.95
N SER A 25 8.14 -11.82 21.15
CA SER A 25 7.02 -10.89 21.27
C SER A 25 6.72 -10.18 19.95
N PHE A 26 5.58 -9.52 19.89
CA PHE A 26 5.14 -8.71 18.76
C PHE A 26 4.77 -7.30 19.19
N GLU A 27 4.84 -6.38 18.25
CA GLU A 27 4.21 -5.07 18.35
C GLU A 27 3.41 -4.73 17.10
N ILE A 28 2.47 -3.79 17.26
CA ILE A 28 1.53 -3.37 16.22
C ILE A 28 1.69 -1.87 15.97
N LEU A 29 1.98 -1.54 14.71
CA LEU A 29 1.92 -0.19 14.18
C LEU A 29 0.56 0.05 13.54
N GLU A 30 -0.07 1.16 13.89
CA GLU A 30 -1.25 1.71 13.24
C GLU A 30 -0.83 2.91 12.37
N LEU A 31 -1.34 2.96 11.15
CA LEU A 31 -1.26 4.11 10.25
C LEU A 31 -2.65 4.68 9.98
N THR A 32 -2.73 6.01 9.94
CA THR A 32 -3.95 6.76 9.60
C THR A 32 -3.63 7.98 8.73
N ASN A 33 -4.67 8.56 8.13
CA ASN A 33 -4.60 9.80 7.36
C ASN A 33 -3.50 9.82 6.28
N PRO A 34 -3.58 8.95 5.27
CA PRO A 34 -2.62 8.98 4.18
C PRO A 34 -2.66 10.30 3.42
N VAL A 35 -1.50 10.88 3.19
CA VAL A 35 -1.31 12.01 2.27
C VAL A 35 -0.31 11.58 1.20
N VAL A 36 -0.56 11.95 -0.06
CA VAL A 36 0.31 11.60 -1.18
C VAL A 36 0.99 12.87 -1.67
N HIS A 37 2.31 12.81 -1.78
CA HIS A 37 3.16 13.93 -2.14
C HIS A 37 3.83 13.69 -3.49
N ASN A 38 4.11 14.79 -4.18
CA ASN A 38 5.24 14.89 -5.09
C ASN A 38 6.42 15.42 -4.27
N ASP A 39 7.46 14.61 -4.12
CA ASP A 39 8.64 14.97 -3.35
C ASP A 39 9.73 15.51 -4.27
N ASP A 40 9.87 16.84 -4.28
CA ASP A 40 10.88 17.61 -5.02
C ASP A 40 12.14 17.88 -4.16
N ALA A 41 12.29 17.19 -3.03
CA ALA A 41 13.39 17.31 -2.08
C ALA A 41 13.55 18.68 -1.40
N GLU A 42 12.72 19.69 -1.69
CA GLU A 42 12.87 21.03 -1.11
C GLU A 42 12.60 21.04 0.41
N GLU A 43 11.72 20.16 0.86
CA GLU A 43 11.37 20.00 2.28
C GLU A 43 12.08 18.80 2.91
N LEU A 44 12.57 18.96 4.14
CA LEU A 44 13.03 17.83 4.95
C LEU A 44 11.83 17.11 5.54
N ASN A 45 11.16 16.35 4.70
CA ASN A 45 10.08 15.46 5.07
C ASN A 45 10.67 14.11 5.55
N ASN A 46 10.03 13.45 6.52
CA ASN A 46 10.51 12.15 7.05
C ASN A 46 9.92 10.98 6.24
N LEU A 47 9.88 11.11 4.90
CA LEU A 47 9.20 10.17 4.00
C LEU A 47 10.11 9.03 3.54
N TRP A 48 11.41 9.13 3.78
CA TRP A 48 12.43 8.22 3.26
C TRP A 48 13.28 7.59 4.36
N GLU A 49 13.55 6.30 4.23
CA GLU A 49 14.64 5.63 4.92
C GLU A 49 15.88 5.67 4.02
N LEU A 50 16.90 6.42 4.45
CA LEU A 50 18.12 6.68 3.70
C LEU A 50 19.28 5.79 4.17
N ASN A 51 19.96 5.16 3.23
CA ASN A 51 21.24 4.48 3.43
C ASN A 51 22.23 4.99 2.39
N GLY A 52 23.00 6.00 2.79
CA GLY A 52 23.98 6.67 1.91
C GLY A 52 23.36 7.49 0.77
N PHE A 53 22.04 7.68 0.73
CA PHE A 53 21.46 8.79 -0.01
C PHE A 53 21.41 10.04 0.90
N VAL A 54 21.59 11.20 0.30
CA VAL A 54 21.55 12.50 0.98
C VAL A 54 20.79 13.50 0.13
N ARG A 55 20.15 14.47 0.78
CA ARG A 55 19.68 15.65 0.07
C ARG A 55 20.89 16.48 -0.38
N SER A 56 20.91 16.90 -1.64
CA SER A 56 22.04 17.59 -2.26
C SER A 56 21.58 18.82 -3.02
N SER A 57 22.34 19.91 -2.94
CA SER A 57 22.21 21.08 -3.81
C SER A 57 23.23 21.08 -4.95
N GLY A 58 23.92 19.96 -5.19
CA GLY A 58 24.96 19.87 -6.22
C GLY A 58 24.42 19.75 -7.64
N ASN A 59 23.17 19.28 -7.77
CA ASN A 59 22.40 19.22 -9.00
C ASN A 59 20.93 19.01 -8.60
N SER A 60 19.99 19.62 -9.33
CA SER A 60 18.55 19.43 -9.12
C SER A 60 17.83 19.57 -10.46
N HIS A 61 16.66 18.92 -10.58
CA HIS A 61 15.80 19.09 -11.75
C HIS A 61 14.87 20.28 -11.53
N SER A 62 14.24 20.35 -10.37
CA SER A 62 13.42 21.47 -9.92
C SER A 62 14.01 22.04 -8.62
N GLY A 63 13.60 23.25 -8.22
CA GLY A 63 14.07 23.83 -6.96
C GLY A 63 15.60 23.97 -6.84
N ASN A 64 16.09 23.83 -5.61
CA ASN A 64 17.51 23.94 -5.25
C ASN A 64 18.13 22.60 -4.82
N TYR A 65 17.31 21.58 -4.58
CA TYR A 65 17.72 20.32 -3.98
C TYR A 65 17.24 19.13 -4.80
N SER A 66 17.94 18.01 -4.68
CA SER A 66 17.50 16.68 -5.10
C SER A 66 18.05 15.63 -4.14
N TYR A 67 17.71 14.37 -4.32
CA TYR A 67 18.35 13.27 -3.61
C TYR A 67 19.50 12.69 -4.42
N LYS A 68 20.67 12.59 -3.78
CA LYS A 68 21.89 12.07 -4.37
C LYS A 68 22.38 10.85 -3.59
N ALA A 69 22.76 9.79 -4.30
CA ALA A 69 23.50 8.69 -3.70
C ALA A 69 24.96 9.10 -3.41
N ASN A 70 25.50 8.64 -2.28
CA ASN A 70 26.93 8.67 -2.01
C ASN A 70 27.68 7.93 -3.12
N ASN A 71 28.97 8.22 -3.22
CA ASN A 71 29.78 7.81 -4.36
C ASN A 71 31.13 7.29 -3.87
N SER A 72 31.20 5.99 -3.60
CA SER A 72 32.42 5.29 -3.20
C SER A 72 32.41 3.89 -3.78
N ASN A 73 33.59 3.36 -4.13
CA ASN A 73 33.73 2.01 -4.70
C ASN A 73 33.23 0.93 -3.73
N ASN A 74 32.89 -0.24 -4.30
CA ASN A 74 32.45 -1.44 -3.58
C ASN A 74 31.30 -1.18 -2.60
N SER A 75 30.37 -0.31 -2.98
CA SER A 75 29.31 0.17 -2.09
C SER A 75 27.92 -0.09 -2.68
N VAL A 76 26.95 -0.18 -1.78
CA VAL A 76 25.53 -0.23 -2.12
C VAL A 76 24.83 0.83 -1.29
N PHE A 77 24.16 1.75 -1.97
CA PHE A 77 23.35 2.80 -1.36
C PHE A 77 21.90 2.61 -1.74
N TYR A 78 20.99 2.97 -0.85
CA TYR A 78 19.58 2.98 -1.16
C TYR A 78 18.83 4.11 -0.46
N MET A 79 17.71 4.48 -1.08
CA MET A 79 16.70 5.34 -0.52
C MET A 79 15.36 4.66 -0.79
N LYS A 80 14.59 4.35 0.26
CA LYS A 80 13.29 3.69 0.12
C LYS A 80 12.20 4.46 0.86
N THR A 81 10.98 4.41 0.36
CA THR A 81 9.85 5.06 1.05
C THR A 81 9.66 4.43 2.42
N LYS A 82 9.43 5.28 3.43
CA LYS A 82 9.16 4.85 4.81
C LYS A 82 7.79 4.19 4.92
N TYR A 83 6.82 4.72 4.19
CA TYR A 83 5.44 4.25 4.18
C TYR A 83 5.05 3.65 2.82
N PRO A 84 4.05 2.75 2.79
CA PRO A 84 3.54 2.21 1.55
C PRO A 84 2.58 3.18 0.86
N TYR A 85 2.47 3.02 -0.46
CA TYR A 85 1.50 3.64 -1.34
C TYR A 85 0.42 2.65 -1.76
N GLU A 86 -0.86 3.00 -1.61
CA GLU A 86 -1.98 2.18 -2.09
C GLU A 86 -2.27 2.51 -3.55
N VAL A 87 -1.93 1.58 -4.44
CA VAL A 87 -1.99 1.79 -5.89
C VAL A 87 -3.43 1.87 -6.37
N GLN A 88 -3.75 2.94 -7.08
CA GLN A 88 -5.02 3.19 -7.77
C GLN A 88 -4.92 2.82 -9.26
N PRO A 89 -6.05 2.49 -9.92
CA PRO A 89 -6.09 2.26 -11.35
C PRO A 89 -5.52 3.45 -12.14
N GLY A 90 -4.61 3.17 -13.08
CA GLY A 90 -3.98 4.21 -13.91
C GLY A 90 -2.77 4.92 -13.28
N ASP A 91 -2.36 4.55 -12.07
CA ASP A 91 -1.18 5.13 -11.44
C ASP A 91 0.12 4.74 -12.16
N SER A 92 1.11 5.61 -12.02
CA SER A 92 2.49 5.36 -12.41
C SER A 92 3.44 5.87 -11.32
N PHE A 93 4.55 5.17 -11.12
CA PHE A 93 5.68 5.72 -10.36
C PHE A 93 6.53 6.58 -11.30
N ILE A 94 6.59 7.86 -10.98
CA ILE A 94 7.15 8.93 -11.78
C ILE A 94 8.28 9.58 -10.99
N PHE A 95 9.38 9.87 -11.66
CA PHE A 95 10.50 10.59 -11.09
C PHE A 95 11.35 11.19 -12.20
N TRP A 96 12.14 12.20 -11.85
CA TRP A 96 13.25 12.66 -12.68
C TRP A 96 14.54 12.02 -12.18
N VAL A 97 15.40 11.65 -13.12
CA VAL A 97 16.68 11.01 -12.81
C VAL A 97 17.79 11.65 -13.62
N TRP A 98 18.93 11.87 -12.97
CA TRP A 98 20.19 12.25 -13.60
C TRP A 98 21.28 11.31 -13.10
N TYR A 99 22.10 10.85 -14.03
CA TYR A 99 23.22 9.98 -13.69
C TYR A 99 24.40 10.17 -14.64
N ASN A 100 25.59 10.06 -14.07
CA ASN A 100 26.85 9.87 -14.77
C ASN A 100 27.67 8.90 -13.92
N ILE A 101 27.60 7.62 -14.24
CA ILE A 101 28.17 6.49 -13.49
C ILE A 101 28.91 5.56 -14.46
N GLU A 102 29.76 4.66 -13.96
CA GLU A 102 30.56 3.78 -14.84
C GLU A 102 29.66 2.93 -15.76
N GLU A 103 29.88 3.05 -17.07
CA GLU A 103 29.05 2.36 -18.05
C GLU A 103 29.27 0.85 -18.01
N ASN A 104 28.18 0.09 -17.85
CA ASN A 104 28.13 -1.37 -17.76
C ASN A 104 28.66 -2.01 -16.46
N TYR A 105 29.28 -1.25 -15.56
CA TYR A 105 29.83 -1.77 -14.29
C TYR A 105 29.00 -1.28 -13.10
N ASP A 106 28.89 0.04 -12.96
CA ASP A 106 28.00 0.68 -12.01
C ASP A 106 26.55 0.60 -12.48
N ALA A 107 25.64 0.36 -11.53
CA ALA A 107 24.22 0.30 -11.85
C ALA A 107 23.36 0.92 -10.75
N ALA A 108 22.46 1.81 -11.17
CA ALA A 108 21.35 2.26 -10.36
C ALA A 108 20.03 1.66 -10.84
N VAL A 109 19.09 1.42 -9.92
CA VAL A 109 17.76 0.88 -10.22
C VAL A 109 16.68 1.59 -9.41
N ALA A 110 15.47 1.67 -9.99
CA ALA A 110 14.25 1.95 -9.24
C ALA A 110 13.42 0.66 -9.10
N GLU A 111 13.01 0.36 -7.87
CA GLU A 111 12.44 -0.92 -7.47
C GLU A 111 11.12 -0.73 -6.72
N ILE A 112 10.28 -1.76 -6.74
CA ILE A 112 9.00 -1.84 -6.05
C ILE A 112 8.90 -3.09 -5.17
N SER A 113 8.19 -3.00 -4.04
CA SER A 113 7.98 -4.12 -3.13
C SER A 113 6.61 -4.07 -2.44
N GLU A 114 5.94 -5.22 -2.23
CA GLU A 114 4.72 -5.28 -1.39
C GLU A 114 5.03 -5.37 0.11
N ASN A 115 6.27 -5.75 0.46
CA ASN A 115 6.63 -6.17 1.82
C ASN A 115 7.90 -5.51 2.36
N GLY A 116 8.59 -4.71 1.54
CA GLY A 116 9.85 -4.05 1.89
C GLY A 116 11.07 -4.98 1.91
N ARG A 117 10.91 -6.28 1.56
CA ARG A 117 11.96 -7.32 1.63
C ARG A 117 12.33 -7.85 0.26
N GLU A 118 11.32 -8.22 -0.53
CA GLU A 118 11.47 -8.70 -1.90
C GLU A 118 11.23 -7.51 -2.83
N TRP A 119 12.23 -7.17 -3.63
CA TRP A 119 12.21 -5.99 -4.49
C TRP A 119 12.34 -6.40 -5.95
N PHE A 120 11.52 -5.78 -6.79
CA PHE A 120 11.51 -6.00 -8.23
C PHE A 120 11.85 -4.70 -8.93
N VAL A 121 12.75 -4.75 -9.93
CA VAL A 121 13.03 -3.58 -10.77
C VAL A 121 11.75 -3.20 -11.52
N LEU A 122 11.37 -1.92 -11.47
CA LEU A 122 10.22 -1.42 -12.21
C LEU A 122 10.45 -1.55 -13.72
N ALA A 123 9.41 -1.90 -14.46
CA ALA A 123 9.48 -2.00 -15.91
C ALA A 123 8.12 -1.74 -16.55
N ASN A 124 8.10 -1.07 -17.71
CA ASN A 124 6.89 -0.96 -18.53
C ASN A 124 6.71 -2.17 -19.44
N ASN A 125 7.82 -2.77 -19.86
CA ASN A 125 7.89 -3.99 -20.67
C ASN A 125 9.29 -4.61 -20.56
N GLU A 126 9.51 -5.73 -21.24
CA GLU A 126 10.76 -6.51 -21.22
C GLU A 126 12.00 -5.78 -21.76
N ASN A 127 11.86 -4.59 -22.35
CA ASN A 127 12.95 -3.78 -22.89
C ASN A 127 13.08 -2.41 -22.19
N ASP A 128 12.19 -2.07 -21.25
CA ASP A 128 12.17 -0.78 -20.54
C ASP A 128 12.14 -1.01 -19.03
N TYR A 129 13.30 -1.36 -18.49
CA TYR A 129 13.55 -1.47 -17.06
C TYR A 129 14.06 -0.15 -16.49
N ALA A 130 13.69 0.14 -15.25
CA ALA A 130 14.24 1.24 -14.45
C ALA A 130 15.66 0.90 -13.96
N ARG A 131 16.56 0.64 -14.90
CA ARG A 131 17.98 0.37 -14.69
C ARG A 131 18.81 1.39 -15.45
N PHE A 132 19.78 1.98 -14.77
CA PHE A 132 20.56 3.12 -15.25
C PHE A 132 22.06 2.79 -15.12
N SER A 133 22.82 3.12 -16.16
CA SER A 133 24.28 2.99 -16.23
C SER A 133 24.81 3.93 -17.32
N GLY A 134 26.06 4.36 -17.24
CA GLY A 134 26.65 5.35 -18.16
C GLY A 134 26.22 6.78 -17.85
N ASN A 135 25.92 7.57 -18.90
CA ASN A 135 25.60 8.99 -18.77
C ASN A 135 24.23 9.33 -19.38
N SER A 136 23.36 9.92 -18.55
CA SER A 136 22.01 10.40 -18.91
C SER A 136 21.99 11.61 -19.85
N SER A 137 23.09 12.35 -19.96
CA SER A 137 23.21 13.62 -20.71
C SER A 137 22.23 14.73 -20.26
N GLY A 138 21.75 14.66 -19.01
CA GLY A 138 20.78 15.59 -18.45
C GLY A 138 19.72 14.88 -17.62
N TRP A 139 18.78 15.64 -17.07
CA TRP A 139 17.67 15.09 -16.32
C TRP A 139 16.66 14.44 -17.28
N ILE A 140 16.28 13.20 -16.98
CA ILE A 140 15.31 12.43 -17.78
C ILE A 140 14.12 12.10 -16.91
N ARG A 141 12.92 12.39 -17.39
CA ARG A 141 11.69 11.95 -16.74
C ARG A 141 11.45 10.46 -17.00
N LYS A 142 11.16 9.72 -15.95
CA LYS A 142 10.72 8.32 -16.01
C LYS A 142 9.32 8.19 -15.45
N ALA A 143 8.57 7.25 -16.02
CA ALA A 143 7.22 6.90 -15.59
C ALA A 143 7.01 5.40 -15.84
N TYR A 144 6.76 4.66 -14.78
CA TYR A 144 6.54 3.22 -14.82
C TYR A 144 5.12 2.90 -14.35
N SER A 145 4.35 2.22 -15.20
CA SER A 145 2.97 1.84 -14.88
C SER A 145 2.90 0.97 -13.62
N LEU A 146 1.94 1.26 -12.75
CA LEU A 146 1.67 0.48 -11.55
C LEU A 146 0.45 -0.44 -11.70
N GLU A 147 -0.07 -0.63 -12.92
CA GLU A 147 -1.31 -1.37 -13.16
C GLU A 147 -1.30 -2.80 -12.57
N ASN A 148 -0.15 -3.49 -12.61
CA ASN A 148 0.03 -4.82 -12.03
C ASN A 148 -0.05 -4.86 -10.49
N TRP A 149 -0.09 -3.70 -9.86
CA TRP A 149 -0.09 -3.51 -8.42
C TRP A 149 -1.37 -2.87 -7.89
N VAL A 150 -2.36 -2.59 -8.74
CA VAL A 150 -3.63 -1.97 -8.35
C VAL A 150 -4.28 -2.70 -7.17
N GLY A 151 -4.66 -1.93 -6.15
CA GLY A 151 -5.25 -2.43 -4.90
C GLY A 151 -4.25 -3.05 -3.93
N LYS A 152 -2.95 -3.07 -4.25
CA LYS A 152 -1.87 -3.45 -3.33
C LYS A 152 -1.26 -2.20 -2.69
N SER A 153 -0.67 -2.40 -1.52
CA SER A 153 0.16 -1.41 -0.84
C SER A 153 1.63 -1.70 -1.14
N VAL A 154 2.34 -0.77 -1.77
CA VAL A 154 3.69 -0.97 -2.29
C VAL A 154 4.67 0.06 -1.75
N TYR A 155 5.95 -0.29 -1.68
CA TYR A 155 7.05 0.60 -1.38
C TYR A 155 7.87 0.82 -2.65
N PHE A 156 8.53 1.98 -2.72
CA PHE A 156 9.48 2.29 -3.77
C PHE A 156 10.89 2.42 -3.20
N ARG A 157 11.89 2.03 -3.99
CA ARG A 157 13.31 2.17 -3.61
C ARG A 157 14.15 2.55 -4.81
N PHE A 158 15.04 3.50 -4.63
CA PHE A 158 16.19 3.71 -5.49
C PHE A 158 17.41 3.02 -4.87
N ARG A 159 18.18 2.31 -5.67
CA ARG A 159 19.40 1.63 -5.23
C ARG A 159 20.53 1.86 -6.20
N TYR A 160 21.70 2.22 -5.71
CA TYR A 160 22.91 2.43 -6.50
C TYR A 160 24.00 1.48 -6.00
N ASN A 161 24.58 0.69 -6.91
CA ASN A 161 25.66 -0.24 -6.60
C ASN A 161 26.88 0.13 -7.46
N THR A 162 28.05 0.15 -6.84
CA THR A 162 29.31 0.50 -7.51
C THR A 162 30.31 -0.65 -7.50
N ASP A 163 31.14 -0.69 -8.53
CA ASP A 163 32.25 -1.63 -8.66
C ASP A 163 33.51 -1.17 -7.89
N SER A 164 34.67 -1.80 -8.10
CA SER A 164 35.91 -1.54 -7.38
C SER A 164 36.78 -0.38 -7.90
N TYR A 165 36.52 0.21 -9.07
CA TYR A 165 37.49 1.08 -9.76
C TYR A 165 37.01 2.51 -10.02
N TYR A 166 36.14 2.72 -11.01
CA TYR A 166 35.86 4.06 -11.53
C TYR A 166 34.53 4.60 -10.99
N LEU A 167 34.56 5.86 -10.54
CA LEU A 167 33.36 6.58 -10.13
C LEU A 167 33.10 7.73 -11.07
N GLY A 168 31.89 7.78 -11.61
CA GLY A 168 31.38 8.97 -12.28
C GLY A 168 30.95 10.05 -11.29
N SER A 169 30.18 11.03 -11.75
CA SER A 169 29.65 12.11 -10.91
C SER A 169 28.51 11.68 -9.97
N GLY A 170 27.97 10.46 -10.17
CA GLY A 170 27.02 9.80 -9.28
C GLY A 170 25.60 9.72 -9.84
N PHE A 171 24.66 9.40 -8.96
CA PHE A 171 23.26 9.14 -9.25
C PHE A 171 22.35 10.08 -8.43
N TYR A 172 21.42 10.75 -9.11
CA TYR A 172 20.51 11.75 -8.53
C TYR A 172 19.08 11.47 -8.98
N VAL A 173 18.13 11.68 -8.07
CA VAL A 173 16.69 11.57 -8.31
C VAL A 173 15.94 12.74 -7.70
N ASP A 174 14.88 13.17 -8.36
CA ASP A 174 14.12 14.37 -8.01
C ASP A 174 12.67 14.25 -8.49
N ASP A 175 11.79 15.14 -8.02
CA ASP A 175 10.37 15.22 -8.40
C ASP A 175 9.68 13.84 -8.40
N ILE A 176 9.72 13.17 -7.24
CA ILE A 176 9.33 11.78 -7.08
C ILE A 176 7.85 11.69 -6.69
N TYR A 177 7.07 10.92 -7.45
CA TYR A 177 5.64 10.73 -7.21
C TYR A 177 5.19 9.32 -7.59
N PRO A 178 4.28 8.68 -6.84
CA PRO A 178 3.73 9.11 -5.56
C PRO A 178 4.64 8.74 -4.38
N VAL A 179 4.65 9.60 -3.35
CA VAL A 179 5.29 9.31 -2.05
C VAL A 179 4.25 9.48 -0.94
N SER A 180 4.01 8.44 -0.14
CA SER A 180 3.01 8.50 0.93
C SER A 180 3.58 9.00 2.25
N GLU A 181 2.83 9.88 2.90
CA GLU A 181 2.93 10.21 4.32
C GLU A 181 1.78 9.58 5.10
N TRP A 182 2.04 9.16 6.33
CA TRP A 182 1.03 8.64 7.24
C TRP A 182 1.31 9.11 8.67
N ASN A 183 0.23 9.28 9.44
CA ASN A 183 0.34 9.34 10.90
C ASN A 183 0.57 7.94 11.43
N ASP A 184 1.69 7.71 12.11
CA ASP A 184 2.08 6.40 12.62
C ASP A 184 2.07 6.33 14.15
N THR A 185 1.63 5.20 14.72
CA THR A 185 1.55 5.03 16.19
C THR A 185 1.71 3.56 16.58
N ILE A 186 2.59 3.27 17.53
CA ILE A 186 2.64 1.95 18.17
C ILE A 186 1.50 1.85 19.17
N ILE A 187 0.52 1.01 18.86
CA ILE A 187 -0.70 0.87 19.67
C ILE A 187 -0.63 -0.30 20.66
N ALA A 188 0.31 -1.23 20.45
CA ALA A 188 0.52 -2.37 21.33
C ALA A 188 1.93 -2.95 21.11
N HIS A 189 2.54 -3.45 22.18
CA HIS A 189 3.87 -4.07 22.19
C HIS A 189 3.91 -5.18 23.25
N GLY A 190 4.94 -6.04 23.21
CA GLY A 190 5.08 -7.14 24.17
C GLY A 190 4.02 -8.24 24.01
N ILE A 191 3.38 -8.33 22.85
CA ILE A 191 2.32 -9.32 22.59
C ILE A 191 2.97 -10.69 22.40
N THR A 192 2.52 -11.71 23.12
CA THR A 192 3.04 -13.10 22.99
C THR A 192 2.13 -14.03 22.20
N SER A 193 0.92 -13.56 21.86
CA SER A 193 -0.06 -14.30 21.05
C SER A 193 0.05 -13.94 19.56
N TYR A 194 -0.44 -14.81 18.68
CA TYR A 194 -0.53 -14.57 17.22
C TYR A 194 -1.79 -13.80 16.81
N SER A 195 -2.37 -13.06 17.75
CA SER A 195 -3.55 -12.25 17.56
C SER A 195 -3.60 -11.11 18.56
N TYR A 196 -4.35 -10.08 18.19
CA TYR A 196 -4.60 -8.93 19.05
C TYR A 196 -5.97 -8.33 18.75
N THR A 197 -6.73 -8.02 19.79
CA THR A 197 -8.02 -7.34 19.68
C THR A 197 -7.80 -5.83 19.76
N ILE A 198 -7.93 -5.18 18.61
CA ILE A 198 -7.94 -3.74 18.49
C ILE A 198 -9.22 -3.22 19.16
N PRO A 199 -9.12 -2.29 20.13
CA PRO A 199 -10.30 -1.62 20.69
C PRO A 199 -11.11 -0.92 19.59
N GLY A 200 -12.41 -0.75 19.81
CA GLY A 200 -13.26 -0.10 18.82
C GLY A 200 -12.76 1.30 18.44
N LYS A 201 -12.65 1.55 17.14
CA LYS A 201 -12.19 2.84 16.58
C LYS A 201 -13.36 3.66 16.04
N SER A 202 -13.20 4.98 16.00
CA SER A 202 -14.10 5.87 15.26
C SER A 202 -14.14 5.51 13.78
N GLY A 203 -15.13 6.05 13.04
CA GLY A 203 -15.18 5.83 11.60
C GLY A 203 -13.95 6.38 10.88
N GLY A 204 -13.34 5.59 10.00
CA GLY A 204 -12.12 5.94 9.27
C GLY A 204 -11.41 4.73 8.65
N GLU A 205 -10.36 5.01 7.88
CA GLU A 205 -9.44 3.99 7.37
C GLU A 205 -8.23 3.87 8.30
N TYR A 206 -7.88 2.64 8.65
CA TYR A 206 -6.77 2.31 9.53
C TYR A 206 -5.96 1.19 8.89
N VAL A 207 -4.65 1.33 8.82
CA VAL A 207 -3.76 0.29 8.29
C VAL A 207 -2.87 -0.21 9.40
N TYR A 208 -2.82 -1.52 9.59
CA TYR A 208 -2.06 -2.14 10.65
C TYR A 208 -0.94 -3.01 10.08
N ARG A 209 0.20 -3.08 10.76
CA ARG A 209 1.19 -4.15 10.54
C ARG A 209 1.77 -4.59 11.86
N VAL A 210 2.38 -5.77 11.83
CA VAL A 210 2.93 -6.42 13.01
C VAL A 210 4.40 -6.72 12.75
N ARG A 211 5.30 -6.43 13.70
CA ARG A 211 6.67 -6.98 13.68
C ARG A 211 6.88 -7.91 14.85
N GLY A 212 7.67 -8.95 14.61
CA GLY A 212 8.11 -9.87 15.65
C GLY A 212 9.50 -9.48 16.15
N TYR A 213 9.73 -9.65 17.45
CA TYR A 213 11.00 -9.46 18.12
C TYR A 213 11.57 -10.79 18.53
N ASN A 214 12.83 -11.04 18.18
CA ASN A 214 13.59 -12.16 18.71
C ASN A 214 14.78 -11.59 19.48
N SER A 215 14.85 -11.89 20.78
CA SER A 215 15.89 -11.42 21.69
C SER A 215 17.29 -11.93 21.34
N VAL A 216 17.38 -13.04 20.60
CA VAL A 216 18.64 -13.65 20.16
C VAL A 216 19.20 -12.94 18.92
N THR A 217 18.38 -12.68 17.90
CA THR A 217 18.84 -12.03 16.67
C THR A 217 18.84 -10.51 16.77
N GLN A 218 18.03 -9.94 17.67
CA GLN A 218 17.80 -8.50 17.83
C GLN A 218 17.43 -7.78 16.51
N ASP A 219 16.90 -8.53 15.54
CA ASP A 219 16.54 -8.03 14.22
C ASP A 219 15.01 -8.09 14.05
N PRO A 220 14.29 -7.09 14.57
CA PRO A 220 12.84 -7.06 14.47
C PRO A 220 12.42 -6.55 13.09
N ASP A 221 11.74 -7.40 12.34
CA ASP A 221 11.25 -7.02 11.01
C ASP A 221 9.72 -7.04 10.96
N TRP A 222 9.20 -6.04 10.28
CA TRP A 222 7.79 -5.86 10.10
C TRP A 222 7.21 -6.77 9.02
N GLY A 223 6.05 -7.35 9.31
CA GLY A 223 5.21 -8.08 8.38
C GLY A 223 4.44 -7.17 7.41
N GLY A 224 3.63 -7.80 6.58
CA GLY A 224 2.75 -7.13 5.62
C GLY A 224 1.64 -6.33 6.29
N TRP A 225 1.00 -5.47 5.52
CA TRP A 225 -0.04 -4.57 5.98
C TRP A 225 -1.43 -5.19 5.91
N LYS A 226 -2.28 -4.77 6.83
CA LYS A 226 -3.70 -5.10 6.88
C LYS A 226 -4.52 -3.81 6.97
N LYS A 227 -5.16 -3.43 5.87
CA LYS A 227 -6.13 -2.32 5.82
C LYS A 227 -7.48 -2.75 6.41
N ILE A 228 -7.95 -1.97 7.39
CA ILE A 228 -9.24 -2.14 8.07
C ILE A 228 -9.98 -0.80 8.02
N VAL A 229 -11.23 -0.83 7.58
CA VAL A 229 -12.07 0.35 7.48
C VAL A 229 -13.17 0.26 8.52
N PHE A 230 -13.14 1.17 9.50
CA PHE A 230 -14.21 1.33 10.47
C PHE A 230 -15.27 2.24 9.85
N THR A 231 -16.48 1.73 9.59
CA THR A 231 -17.51 2.52 8.90
C THR A 231 -18.92 2.11 9.30
N SER A 232 -19.78 3.11 9.53
CA SER A 232 -21.23 2.90 9.73
C SER A 232 -21.95 2.50 8.45
N HIS A 233 -21.28 2.60 7.30
CA HIS A 233 -21.83 2.32 5.98
C HIS A 233 -20.96 1.29 5.25
N ILE A 234 -21.26 -0.01 5.44
CA ILE A 234 -20.69 -1.05 4.58
C ILE A 234 -21.60 -1.22 3.36
N ALA A 235 -21.47 -0.26 2.45
CA ALA A 235 -21.57 -0.41 1.00
C ALA A 235 -21.92 0.96 0.42
N ASP A 236 -20.98 1.61 -0.24
CA ASP A 236 -21.27 2.30 -1.49
C ASP A 236 -20.49 1.55 -2.57
N TYR A 237 -20.81 0.26 -2.73
CA TYR A 237 -20.14 -0.60 -3.69
C TYR A 237 -20.63 -0.24 -5.09
N ARG A 238 -19.68 -0.08 -6.01
CA ARG A 238 -19.92 0.03 -7.46
C ARG A 238 -19.06 -1.04 -8.12
N ASP A 239 -19.62 -1.79 -9.05
CA ASP A 239 -18.81 -2.63 -9.92
C ASP A 239 -18.04 -1.79 -10.96
N VAL A 240 -17.05 -2.41 -11.59
CA VAL A 240 -16.12 -1.77 -12.53
C VAL A 240 -16.86 -1.08 -13.69
N ASP A 241 -17.99 -1.63 -14.13
CA ASP A 241 -18.82 -1.08 -15.20
C ASP A 241 -19.99 -0.21 -14.69
N ASN A 242 -20.07 0.03 -13.37
CA ASN A 242 -21.15 0.78 -12.71
C ASN A 242 -22.56 0.19 -12.93
N SER A 243 -22.67 -1.07 -13.40
CA SER A 243 -23.92 -1.76 -13.69
C SER A 243 -24.67 -2.25 -12.44
N PHE A 244 -24.00 -2.34 -11.30
CA PHE A 244 -24.57 -2.75 -10.01
C PHE A 244 -24.03 -1.90 -8.86
N LYS A 245 -24.96 -1.34 -8.07
CA LYS A 245 -24.65 -0.52 -6.90
C LYS A 245 -25.35 -1.03 -5.65
N ILE A 246 -24.63 -1.02 -4.53
CA ILE A 246 -25.16 -1.31 -3.20
C ILE A 246 -24.89 -0.09 -2.34
N ASN A 247 -25.95 0.48 -1.76
CA ASN A 247 -25.89 1.62 -0.84
C ASN A 247 -26.63 1.28 0.48
N ILE A 248 -26.16 1.79 1.62
CA ILE A 248 -26.87 1.66 2.91
C ILE A 248 -27.14 3.03 3.52
N ARG A 249 -28.42 3.31 3.80
CA ARG A 249 -28.87 4.53 4.49
C ARG A 249 -29.67 4.18 5.75
N GLY A 250 -29.02 4.27 6.91
CA GLY A 250 -29.57 3.77 8.18
C GLY A 250 -29.92 2.28 8.07
N GLU A 251 -31.15 1.91 8.41
CA GLU A 251 -31.64 0.52 8.34
C GLU A 251 -31.96 0.00 6.93
N LYS A 252 -31.76 0.83 5.89
CA LYS A 252 -32.20 0.54 4.51
C LYS A 252 -31.03 0.13 3.63
N LEU A 253 -31.13 -1.07 3.05
CA LEU A 253 -30.30 -1.53 1.95
C LEU A 253 -30.91 -1.08 0.61
N ILE A 254 -30.16 -0.32 -0.16
CA ILE A 254 -30.55 0.20 -1.46
C ILE A 254 -29.71 -0.51 -2.52
N LEU A 255 -30.34 -1.21 -3.43
CA LEU A 255 -29.69 -1.91 -4.53
C LEU A 255 -30.12 -1.27 -5.84
N LYS A 256 -29.17 -1.00 -6.74
CA LYS A 256 -29.45 -0.50 -8.09
C LYS A 256 -28.77 -1.38 -9.13
N GLY A 257 -29.49 -1.83 -10.14
CA GLY A 257 -28.94 -2.62 -11.23
C GLY A 257 -30.00 -3.07 -12.24
N LYS A 258 -29.57 -3.57 -13.40
CA LYS A 258 -30.46 -4.03 -14.46
C LYS A 258 -30.21 -5.50 -14.79
N ASN A 259 -31.26 -6.30 -14.86
CA ASN A 259 -31.26 -7.74 -15.16
C ASN A 259 -30.37 -8.57 -14.23
N LYS A 260 -30.29 -8.18 -12.94
CA LYS A 260 -29.47 -8.83 -11.91
C LYS A 260 -30.33 -9.79 -11.08
N CYS A 261 -29.86 -11.01 -10.85
CA CYS A 261 -30.52 -11.96 -9.96
C CYS A 261 -29.80 -11.91 -8.61
N ILE A 262 -30.46 -11.40 -7.56
CA ILE A 262 -29.85 -11.16 -6.25
C ILE A 262 -30.40 -12.14 -5.22
N THR A 263 -29.51 -12.71 -4.41
CA THR A 263 -29.86 -13.49 -3.20
C THR A 263 -29.21 -12.83 -1.99
N ILE A 264 -29.95 -12.63 -0.90
CA ILE A 264 -29.40 -12.11 0.35
C ILE A 264 -29.39 -13.22 1.40
N PHE A 265 -28.29 -13.35 2.13
CA PHE A 265 -28.11 -14.27 3.25
C PHE A 265 -27.79 -13.48 4.52
N ASP A 266 -28.10 -14.04 5.69
CA ASP A 266 -27.54 -13.56 6.96
C ASP A 266 -26.17 -14.19 7.24
N ILE A 267 -25.56 -13.81 8.37
CA ILE A 267 -24.24 -14.29 8.79
C ILE A 267 -24.18 -15.82 8.98
N THR A 268 -25.31 -16.47 9.24
CA THR A 268 -25.39 -17.93 9.41
C THR A 268 -25.47 -18.67 8.07
N GLY A 269 -25.54 -17.93 6.95
CA GLY A 269 -25.76 -18.49 5.63
C GLY A 269 -27.23 -18.76 5.32
N LYS A 270 -28.17 -18.38 6.20
CA LYS A 270 -29.60 -18.53 5.94
C LYS A 270 -30.04 -17.51 4.90
N LYS A 271 -30.72 -18.00 3.86
CA LYS A 271 -31.29 -17.15 2.79
C LYS A 271 -32.41 -16.28 3.36
N ILE A 272 -32.24 -14.96 3.28
CA ILE A 272 -33.23 -13.95 3.66
C ILE A 272 -34.22 -13.70 2.52
N CYS A 273 -33.73 -13.48 1.30
CA CYS A 273 -34.58 -13.28 0.13
C CYS A 273 -33.83 -13.54 -1.19
N LYS A 274 -34.59 -13.74 -2.27
CA LYS A 274 -34.08 -13.82 -3.64
C LYS A 274 -35.01 -13.09 -4.58
N PHE A 275 -34.49 -12.30 -5.51
CA PHE A 275 -35.32 -11.55 -6.47
C PHE A 275 -34.53 -11.16 -7.72
N GLN A 276 -35.27 -10.85 -8.80
CA GLN A 276 -34.73 -10.12 -9.94
C GLN A 276 -34.74 -8.62 -9.65
N LEU A 277 -33.65 -7.94 -10.00
CA LEU A 277 -33.44 -6.51 -9.82
C LEU A 277 -33.38 -5.85 -11.20
N ASN A 278 -34.35 -4.96 -11.44
CA ASN A 278 -34.49 -4.12 -12.62
C ASN A 278 -34.80 -2.69 -12.17
N GLY A 279 -33.76 -1.87 -12.02
CA GLY A 279 -33.85 -0.51 -11.48
C GLY A 279 -33.33 -0.44 -10.05
N ILE A 280 -34.08 0.22 -9.17
CA ILE A 280 -33.72 0.42 -7.76
C ILE A 280 -34.65 -0.43 -6.88
N LYS A 281 -34.08 -1.08 -5.86
CA LYS A 281 -34.84 -1.78 -4.82
C LYS A 281 -34.32 -1.38 -3.44
N ILE A 282 -35.24 -1.02 -2.57
CA ILE A 282 -34.96 -0.67 -1.18
C ILE A 282 -35.50 -1.77 -0.28
N LEU A 283 -34.66 -2.27 0.61
CA LEU A 283 -34.96 -3.35 1.54
C LEU A 283 -34.70 -2.87 2.97
N LYS A 284 -35.59 -3.24 3.88
CA LYS A 284 -35.40 -3.04 5.32
C LYS A 284 -35.14 -4.41 5.95
N LEU A 285 -33.92 -4.64 6.42
CA LEU A 285 -33.58 -5.92 7.06
C LEU A 285 -34.02 -5.88 8.53
N LYS A 286 -34.45 -7.03 9.05
CA LYS A 286 -35.13 -7.10 10.35
C LYS A 286 -34.22 -6.78 11.52
N ASN A 287 -32.96 -7.19 11.47
CA ASN A 287 -32.03 -7.10 12.58
C ASN A 287 -30.79 -6.30 12.17
N SER A 288 -30.14 -5.67 13.14
CA SER A 288 -28.75 -5.27 12.97
C SER A 288 -27.91 -6.53 12.78
N GLY A 289 -26.94 -6.52 11.87
CA GLY A 289 -26.12 -7.70 11.61
C GLY A 289 -25.45 -7.72 10.25
N ILE A 290 -24.59 -8.73 10.08
CA ILE A 290 -23.88 -8.98 8.82
C ILE A 290 -24.81 -9.74 7.88
N TYR A 291 -24.88 -9.27 6.64
CA TYR A 291 -25.57 -9.93 5.55
C TYR A 291 -24.65 -10.09 4.35
N PHE A 292 -24.97 -11.05 3.48
CA PHE A 292 -24.26 -11.28 2.24
C PHE A 292 -25.21 -11.08 1.06
N VAL A 293 -24.91 -10.16 0.16
CA VAL A 293 -25.63 -9.93 -1.09
C VAL A 293 -24.90 -10.67 -2.21
N LYS A 294 -25.52 -11.70 -2.79
CA LYS A 294 -24.97 -12.48 -3.89
C LYS A 294 -25.62 -12.11 -5.22
N GLU A 295 -24.83 -11.71 -6.20
CA GLU A 295 -25.25 -11.65 -7.60
C GLU A 295 -25.08 -13.04 -8.23
N ASN A 296 -26.18 -13.73 -8.51
CA ASN A 296 -26.16 -15.14 -8.86
C ASN A 296 -25.54 -15.43 -10.25
N LYS A 297 -25.59 -14.48 -11.20
CA LYS A 297 -25.05 -14.69 -12.56
C LYS A 297 -23.52 -14.65 -12.59
N THR A 298 -22.92 -13.71 -11.86
CA THR A 298 -21.46 -13.52 -11.79
C THR A 298 -20.85 -14.27 -10.61
N ASN A 299 -21.68 -14.88 -9.76
CA ASN A 299 -21.32 -15.52 -8.49
C ASN A 299 -20.60 -14.57 -7.51
N ARG A 300 -20.68 -13.25 -7.72
CA ARG A 300 -20.09 -12.24 -6.83
C ARG A 300 -20.87 -12.18 -5.51
N VAL A 301 -20.15 -12.08 -4.40
CA VAL A 301 -20.73 -11.97 -3.05
C VAL A 301 -20.20 -10.72 -2.37
N PHE A 302 -21.11 -9.91 -1.85
CA PHE A 302 -20.84 -8.66 -1.16
C PHE A 302 -21.22 -8.82 0.31
N LYS A 303 -20.26 -8.66 1.21
CA LYS A 303 -20.53 -8.58 2.64
C LYS A 303 -21.02 -7.17 2.97
N ILE A 304 -22.18 -7.06 3.59
CA ILE A 304 -22.77 -5.81 4.03
C ILE A 304 -23.10 -5.90 5.52
N TRP A 305 -23.28 -4.75 6.16
CA TRP A 305 -23.70 -4.68 7.55
C TRP A 305 -24.80 -3.64 7.72
N ILE A 306 -25.89 -4.03 8.36
CA ILE A 306 -26.99 -3.11 8.69
C ILE A 306 -26.94 -2.85 10.19
N VAL A 307 -27.05 -1.57 10.54
CA VAL A 307 -27.24 -1.09 11.92
C VAL A 307 -28.59 -0.44 12.00
N LYS A 308 -29.33 -0.82 13.03
CA LYS A 308 -30.48 -0.08 13.52
C LYS A 308 -30.04 0.94 14.55
#